data_AF-A0A1G6IE46-F1
#
_entry.id   AF-A0A1G6IE46-F1
#
_cell.length_a   1.000
_cell.length_b   1.000
_cell.length_c   1.000
_cell.angle_alpha   90.00
_cell.angle_beta   90.00
_cell.angle_gamma   90.00
#
_symmetry.space_group_name_H-M   'P 1'
#
loop_
_entity.id
_entity.type
_entity.pdbx_description
1 polymer ?
#
loop_
_entity_poly.entity_id
_entity_poly.type
_entity_poly.pdbx_seq_one_letter_code
_entity_poly.pdbx_strand_id
1 'polypeptide(L)'
;MMPLSEVRAQADDQRCAAGPATLPAELAGWTSRHPIMAAGAASGTRAAPLEIETAADATLRPTSEMRYVTSPEKPGDAASYGGLFAFTVQHAGTYRVALGAGAWIDVLSGTKAIASTAHGHGPDCSGIRKIVDFALEPGSYILQVAGSGKPALPLMIARAP
;
A
#
# COMPACT_ATOMS: atom_id res chain seq x y z
N MET A 1 8.15 -25.86 23.26
CA MET A 1 8.74 -24.53 23.51
C MET A 1 8.45 -23.71 22.26
N MET A 2 7.36 -22.93 22.26
CA MET A 2 7.00 -22.12 21.08
C MET A 2 7.94 -20.90 20.98
N PRO A 3 8.40 -20.53 19.79
CA PRO A 3 9.22 -19.34 19.58
C PRO A 3 8.52 -18.08 20.09
N LEU A 4 9.29 -17.21 20.76
CA LEU A 4 8.82 -15.93 21.32
C LEU A 4 8.10 -15.01 20.29
N SER A 5 8.37 -15.21 18.99
CA SER A 5 7.71 -14.49 17.90
C SER A 5 6.25 -14.91 17.69
N GLU A 6 5.91 -16.19 17.89
CA GLU A 6 4.53 -16.68 17.77
C GLU A 6 3.68 -16.18 18.95
N VAL A 7 4.27 -16.11 20.14
CA VAL A 7 3.60 -15.60 21.35
C VAL A 7 3.22 -14.12 21.23
N ARG A 8 4.05 -13.31 20.57
CA ARG A 8 3.74 -11.88 20.31
C ARG A 8 2.64 -11.70 19.26
N ALA A 9 2.68 -12.48 18.18
CA ALA A 9 1.65 -12.44 17.15
C ALA A 9 0.27 -12.85 17.71
N GLN A 10 0.23 -13.88 18.56
CA GLN A 10 -1.01 -14.31 19.23
C GLN A 10 -1.51 -13.28 20.26
N ALA A 11 -0.61 -12.64 21.00
CA ALA A 11 -0.99 -11.61 21.97
C ALA A 11 -1.56 -10.33 21.32
N ASP A 12 -1.06 -9.94 20.15
CA ASP A 12 -1.61 -8.80 19.39
C ASP A 12 -2.95 -9.17 18.72
N ASP A 13 -3.12 -10.40 18.22
CA ASP A 13 -4.41 -10.93 17.76
C ASP A 13 -5.47 -10.93 18.87
N GLN A 14 -5.08 -11.32 20.10
CA GLN A 14 -5.99 -11.34 21.25
C GLN A 14 -6.36 -9.94 21.78
N ARG A 15 -5.48 -8.93 21.62
CA ARG A 15 -5.79 -7.53 21.98
C ARG A 15 -6.78 -6.88 21.00
N CYS A 16 -6.72 -7.28 19.74
CA CYS A 16 -7.64 -6.81 18.71
C CYS A 16 -8.90 -7.66 18.55
N ALA A 17 -9.05 -8.72 19.35
CA ALA A 17 -10.26 -9.56 19.39
C ALA A 17 -11.52 -8.84 19.93
N ALA A 18 -11.39 -7.62 20.47
CA ALA A 18 -12.49 -6.83 21.03
C ALA A 18 -13.44 -6.21 19.98
N GLY A 19 -13.18 -6.39 18.69
CA GLY A 19 -14.01 -5.91 17.57
C GLY A 19 -13.20 -5.10 16.56
N PRO A 20 -13.65 -5.01 15.29
CA PRO A 20 -12.92 -4.27 14.27
C PRO A 20 -12.84 -2.79 14.68
N ALA A 21 -11.65 -2.21 14.54
CA ALA A 21 -11.43 -0.79 14.76
C ALA A 21 -12.48 0.05 14.04
N THR A 22 -13.03 1.07 14.69
CA THR A 22 -13.83 2.08 14.00
C THR A 22 -12.91 2.85 13.06
N LEU A 23 -12.96 2.49 11.78
CA LEU A 23 -12.23 3.19 10.74
C LEU A 23 -12.91 4.53 10.44
N PRO A 24 -12.14 5.61 10.23
CA PRO A 24 -12.65 6.82 9.59
C PRO A 24 -13.36 6.50 8.26
N ALA A 25 -14.30 7.35 7.86
CA ALA A 25 -15.15 7.10 6.70
C ALA A 25 -14.34 6.87 5.40
N GLU A 26 -13.25 7.63 5.23
CA GLU A 26 -12.31 7.52 4.12
C GLU A 26 -11.50 6.22 4.12
N LEU A 27 -11.51 5.44 5.21
CA LEU A 27 -10.87 4.14 5.28
C LEU A 27 -11.89 2.99 5.37
N ALA A 28 -13.19 3.26 5.25
CA ALA A 28 -14.23 2.23 5.39
C ALA A 28 -14.03 1.04 4.42
N GLY A 29 -13.54 1.32 3.21
CA GLY A 29 -13.22 0.30 2.19
C GLY A 29 -12.14 -0.70 2.60
N TRP A 30 -11.32 -0.41 3.62
CA TRP A 30 -10.21 -1.25 4.07
C TRP A 30 -10.61 -2.67 4.48
N THR A 31 -11.84 -2.82 5.01
CA THR A 31 -12.34 -4.12 5.50
C THR A 31 -12.84 -5.03 4.38
N SER A 32 -13.09 -4.48 3.19
CA SER A 32 -13.58 -5.22 2.02
C SER A 32 -12.51 -5.26 0.93
N ARG A 33 -11.53 -6.15 1.11
CA ARG A 33 -10.37 -6.27 0.20
C ARG A 33 -10.65 -7.24 -0.94
N HIS A 34 -10.29 -6.82 -2.15
CA HIS A 34 -10.34 -7.64 -3.36
C HIS A 34 -8.92 -8.03 -3.81
N PRO A 35 -8.73 -9.23 -4.37
CA PRO A 35 -7.40 -9.64 -4.83
C PRO A 35 -6.97 -8.82 -6.06
N ILE A 36 -5.70 -8.43 -6.11
CA ILE A 36 -5.08 -7.81 -7.29
C ILE A 36 -3.65 -8.30 -7.48
N MET A 37 -3.23 -8.54 -8.72
CA MET A 37 -1.84 -8.89 -9.03
C MET A 37 -1.07 -7.65 -9.48
N ALA A 38 0.09 -7.42 -8.89
CA ALA A 38 0.94 -6.29 -9.25
C ALA A 38 1.54 -6.44 -10.66
N ALA A 39 1.72 -5.31 -11.35
CA ALA A 39 2.55 -5.28 -12.54
C ALA A 39 4.04 -5.23 -12.16
N GLY A 40 4.88 -5.93 -12.93
CA GLY A 40 6.34 -5.88 -12.78
C GLY A 40 6.98 -4.70 -13.51
N ALA A 41 6.28 -4.08 -14.45
CA ALA A 41 6.77 -2.96 -15.27
C ALA A 41 5.62 -2.02 -15.65
N ALA A 42 5.96 -0.77 -15.98
CA ALA A 42 4.98 0.28 -16.33
C ALA A 42 4.00 -0.15 -17.44
N SER A 43 4.46 -0.93 -18.43
CA SER A 43 3.61 -1.41 -19.53
C SER A 43 2.48 -2.34 -19.09
N GLY A 44 2.60 -2.98 -17.92
CA GLY A 44 1.63 -3.92 -17.37
C GLY A 44 0.61 -3.29 -16.41
N THR A 45 0.75 -2.03 -16.02
CA THR A 45 -0.09 -1.43 -14.97
C THR A 45 -1.56 -1.30 -15.37
N ARG A 46 -1.89 -1.34 -16.66
CA ARG A 46 -3.28 -1.45 -17.14
C ARG A 46 -4.03 -2.68 -16.60
N ALA A 47 -3.32 -3.75 -16.29
CA ALA A 47 -3.89 -4.96 -15.69
C ALA A 47 -3.86 -4.95 -14.16
N ALA A 48 -3.36 -3.87 -13.54
CA ALA A 48 -3.28 -3.69 -12.10
C ALA A 48 -3.85 -2.31 -11.68
N PRO A 49 -5.12 -2.00 -12.01
CA PRO A 49 -5.75 -0.75 -11.59
C PRO A 49 -6.13 -0.76 -10.11
N LEU A 50 -5.91 0.34 -9.42
CA LEU A 50 -6.44 0.61 -8.09
C LEU A 50 -7.52 1.68 -8.19
N GLU A 51 -8.70 1.33 -7.70
CA GLU A 51 -9.80 2.27 -7.52
C GLU A 51 -9.66 2.98 -6.17
N ILE A 52 -9.81 4.30 -6.18
CA ILE A 52 -9.80 5.10 -4.95
C ILE A 52 -11.00 4.69 -4.08
N GLU A 53 -10.83 4.70 -2.76
CA GLU A 53 -11.78 4.18 -1.75
C GLU A 53 -12.00 2.66 -1.77
N THR A 54 -11.27 1.92 -2.59
CA THR A 54 -11.34 0.45 -2.62
C THR A 54 -10.02 -0.17 -2.17
N ALA A 55 -10.09 -1.07 -1.18
CA ALA A 55 -8.92 -1.78 -0.70
C ALA A 55 -8.66 -3.06 -1.50
N ALA A 56 -7.40 -3.45 -1.58
CA ALA A 56 -6.98 -4.64 -2.29
C ALA A 56 -5.98 -5.47 -1.47
N ASP A 57 -6.07 -6.79 -1.60
CA ASP A 57 -5.01 -7.71 -1.21
C ASP A 57 -4.08 -7.90 -2.41
N ALA A 58 -2.99 -7.12 -2.43
CA ALA A 58 -2.05 -7.13 -3.54
C ALA A 58 -1.11 -8.34 -3.47
N THR A 59 -0.98 -9.04 -4.59
CA THR A 59 0.05 -10.05 -4.85
C THR A 59 1.20 -9.37 -5.59
N LEU A 60 2.28 -9.10 -4.84
CA LEU A 60 3.52 -8.50 -5.31
C LEU A 60 4.41 -9.53 -6.02
N ARG A 61 5.37 -9.01 -6.78
CA ARG A 61 6.35 -9.81 -7.54
C ARG A 61 7.71 -9.78 -6.84
N PRO A 62 8.54 -10.82 -7.01
CA PRO A 62 9.93 -10.77 -6.57
C PRO A 62 10.65 -9.53 -7.13
N THR A 63 11.55 -8.91 -6.33
CA THR A 63 12.34 -7.75 -6.78
C THR A 63 13.09 -8.02 -8.10
N SER A 64 13.52 -9.26 -8.34
CA SER A 64 14.20 -9.68 -9.59
C SER A 64 13.32 -9.56 -10.85
N GLU A 65 11.99 -9.56 -10.70
CA GLU A 65 11.03 -9.37 -11.80
C GLU A 65 10.64 -7.91 -12.01
N MET A 66 11.10 -7.01 -11.13
CA MET A 66 10.71 -5.61 -11.16
C MET A 66 11.55 -4.80 -12.16
N ARG A 67 10.84 -4.03 -12.99
CA ARG A 67 11.36 -2.88 -13.72
C ARG A 67 10.65 -1.63 -13.22
N TYR A 68 11.19 -1.09 -12.12
CA TYR A 68 10.71 0.13 -11.52
C TYR A 68 10.73 1.29 -12.53
N VAL A 69 9.73 2.17 -12.43
CA VAL A 69 9.58 3.30 -13.36
C VAL A 69 10.70 4.33 -13.14
N THR A 70 11.05 4.52 -11.86
CA THR A 70 12.23 5.25 -11.40
C THR A 70 12.85 4.45 -10.26
N SER A 71 14.13 4.66 -9.98
CA SER A 71 14.79 4.05 -8.82
C SER A 71 13.98 4.35 -7.55
N PRO A 72 13.52 3.33 -6.80
CA PRO A 72 12.81 3.56 -5.54
C PRO A 72 13.68 4.39 -4.60
N GLU A 73 13.09 5.36 -3.90
CA GLU A 73 13.85 6.19 -2.95
C GLU A 73 14.51 5.32 -1.86
N LYS A 74 13.81 4.26 -1.43
CA LYS A 74 14.40 3.20 -0.64
C LYS A 74 14.19 1.83 -1.30
N PRO A 75 15.24 1.25 -1.93
CA PRO A 75 15.15 -0.09 -2.48
C PRO A 75 15.01 -1.14 -1.38
N GLY A 76 14.41 -2.27 -1.75
CA GLY A 76 14.45 -3.49 -0.94
C GLY A 76 15.69 -4.32 -1.20
N ASP A 77 15.84 -5.39 -0.41
CA ASP A 77 16.87 -6.40 -0.64
C ASP A 77 16.47 -7.34 -1.79
N ALA A 78 17.40 -8.19 -2.23
CA ALA A 78 17.17 -9.13 -3.32
C ALA A 78 16.01 -10.11 -3.06
N ALA A 79 15.76 -10.44 -1.79
CA ALA A 79 14.66 -11.33 -1.36
C ALA A 79 13.32 -10.58 -1.15
N SER A 80 13.29 -9.26 -1.35
CA SER A 80 12.07 -8.47 -1.22
C SER A 80 11.13 -8.63 -2.41
N TYR A 81 9.94 -8.06 -2.26
CA TYR A 81 8.89 -8.00 -3.26
C TYR A 81 8.56 -6.54 -3.58
N GLY A 82 8.09 -6.31 -4.81
CA GLY A 82 7.65 -5.02 -5.30
C GLY A 82 6.46 -5.14 -6.25
N GLY A 83 5.93 -4.01 -6.66
CA GLY A 83 4.76 -3.97 -7.52
C GLY A 83 4.44 -2.58 -8.04
N LEU A 84 3.83 -2.52 -9.22
CA LEU A 84 3.33 -1.29 -9.81
C LEU A 84 1.82 -1.39 -10.02
N PHE A 85 1.10 -0.32 -9.68
CA PHE A 85 -0.34 -0.20 -9.82
C PHE A 85 -0.70 1.14 -10.46
N ALA A 86 -1.68 1.17 -11.36
CA ALA A 86 -2.18 2.42 -11.92
C ALA A 86 -3.39 2.92 -11.13
N PHE A 87 -3.52 4.23 -10.97
CA PHE A 87 -4.75 4.85 -10.45
C PHE A 87 -4.95 6.24 -11.06
N THR A 88 -6.18 6.74 -10.99
CA THR A 88 -6.54 8.05 -11.56
C THR A 88 -7.15 8.94 -10.49
N VAL A 89 -6.63 10.15 -10.37
CA VAL A 89 -7.16 11.21 -9.52
C VAL A 89 -8.02 12.12 -10.37
N GLN A 90 -9.28 12.35 -9.96
CA GLN A 90 -10.21 13.23 -10.67
C GLN A 90 -10.26 14.65 -10.07
N HIS A 91 -9.95 14.77 -8.79
CA HIS A 91 -10.03 16.03 -8.06
C HIS A 91 -8.74 16.26 -7.28
N ALA A 92 -8.26 17.51 -7.30
CA ALA A 92 -7.14 17.92 -6.47
C ALA A 92 -7.44 17.65 -4.99
N GLY A 93 -6.41 17.26 -4.24
CA GLY A 93 -6.53 17.06 -2.80
C GLY A 93 -5.42 16.22 -2.21
N THR A 94 -5.56 15.92 -0.93
CA THR A 94 -4.67 15.00 -0.23
C THR A 94 -5.17 13.58 -0.42
N TYR A 95 -4.29 12.70 -0.88
CA TYR A 95 -4.56 11.28 -1.05
C TYR A 95 -3.64 10.49 -0.12
N ARG A 96 -4.27 9.56 0.59
CA ARG A 96 -3.67 8.68 1.56
C ARG A 96 -3.48 7.30 0.97
N VAL A 97 -2.27 6.78 1.07
CA VAL A 97 -1.97 5.37 0.77
C VAL A 97 -1.80 4.62 2.08
N ALA A 98 -2.74 3.73 2.37
CA ALA A 98 -2.71 2.84 3.53
C ALA A 98 -2.11 1.48 3.14
N LEU A 99 -1.23 0.95 3.98
CA LEU A 99 -0.53 -0.32 3.78
C LEU A 99 -0.64 -1.22 5.03
N GLY A 100 -0.92 -2.50 4.83
CA GLY A 100 -1.06 -3.49 5.91
C GLY A 100 0.29 -4.04 6.41
N ALA A 101 1.37 -3.79 5.68
CA ALA A 101 2.71 -4.26 6.03
C ALA A 101 3.78 -3.21 5.72
N GLY A 102 5.01 -3.50 6.14
CA GLY A 102 6.16 -2.63 5.86
C GLY A 102 6.56 -2.73 4.40
N ALA A 103 6.45 -1.62 3.68
CA ALA A 103 6.98 -1.43 2.34
C ALA A 103 7.34 0.05 2.12
N TRP A 104 8.21 0.28 1.16
CA TRP A 104 8.43 1.60 0.59
C TRP A 104 7.41 1.85 -0.53
N ILE A 105 6.96 3.10 -0.65
CA ILE A 105 6.08 3.51 -1.75
C ILE A 105 6.52 4.84 -2.34
N ASP A 106 6.41 4.93 -3.66
CA ASP A 106 6.53 6.16 -4.43
C ASP A 106 5.22 6.36 -5.22
N VAL A 107 4.67 7.57 -5.23
CA VAL A 107 3.59 7.95 -6.15
C VAL A 107 4.19 8.70 -7.32
N LEU A 108 3.96 8.23 -8.53
CA LEU A 108 4.62 8.73 -9.73
C LEU A 108 3.63 9.36 -10.70
N SER A 109 3.95 10.58 -11.17
CA SER A 109 3.33 11.20 -12.34
C SER A 109 4.26 11.04 -13.53
N GLY A 110 4.00 10.05 -14.38
CA GLY A 110 4.97 9.60 -15.38
C GLY A 110 6.19 8.99 -14.69
N THR A 111 7.38 9.56 -14.91
CA THR A 111 8.63 9.12 -14.26
C THR A 111 9.00 9.93 -13.02
N LYS A 112 8.24 10.98 -12.71
CA LYS A 112 8.52 11.89 -11.59
C LYS A 112 7.84 11.43 -10.32
N ALA A 113 8.62 11.24 -9.25
CA ALA A 113 8.07 10.99 -7.92
C ALA A 113 7.46 12.26 -7.31
N ILE A 114 6.29 12.09 -6.73
CA ILE A 114 5.60 13.11 -5.92
C ILE A 114 6.05 12.92 -4.47
N ALA A 115 6.49 14.01 -3.84
CA ALA A 115 6.91 13.98 -2.44
C ALA A 115 5.70 13.67 -1.52
N SER A 116 5.90 12.80 -0.54
CA SER A 116 4.93 12.60 0.53
C SER A 116 4.87 13.85 1.43
N THR A 117 3.68 14.15 1.92
CA THR A 117 3.41 15.31 2.78
C THR A 117 3.27 14.92 4.25
N ALA A 118 2.88 13.67 4.55
CA ALA A 118 2.79 13.15 5.91
C ALA A 118 2.97 11.63 5.96
N HIS A 119 3.33 11.14 7.16
CA HIS A 119 3.46 9.71 7.47
C HIS A 119 2.77 9.42 8.80
N GLY A 120 2.07 8.30 8.88
CA GLY A 120 1.34 7.91 10.09
C GLY A 120 1.11 6.41 10.19
N HIS A 121 0.38 6.02 11.24
CA HIS A 121 -0.15 4.68 11.43
C HIS A 121 -1.68 4.73 11.29
N GLY A 122 -2.29 3.60 10.93
CA GLY A 122 -3.75 3.52 10.95
C GLY A 122 -4.29 3.40 12.37
N PRO A 123 -5.62 3.45 12.52
CA PRO A 123 -6.27 3.24 13.82
C PRO A 123 -5.86 1.91 14.43
N ASP A 124 -5.75 1.86 15.76
CA ASP A 124 -5.45 0.63 16.49
C ASP A 124 -6.39 -0.49 16.06
N CYS A 125 -5.88 -1.71 15.88
CA CYS A 125 -6.64 -2.89 15.46
C CYS A 125 -7.31 -2.82 14.08
N SER A 126 -6.94 -1.85 13.23
CA SER A 126 -7.41 -1.81 11.82
C SER A 126 -6.67 -2.79 10.90
N GLY A 127 -5.47 -3.22 11.27
CA GLY A 127 -4.54 -3.92 10.38
C GLY A 127 -3.81 -3.00 9.40
N ILE A 128 -4.00 -1.68 9.45
CA ILE A 128 -3.21 -0.71 8.69
C ILE A 128 -1.93 -0.40 9.47
N ARG A 129 -0.79 -0.83 8.94
CA ARG A 129 0.52 -0.61 9.56
C ARG A 129 1.09 0.78 9.25
N LYS A 130 0.89 1.28 8.04
CA LYS A 130 1.50 2.52 7.56
C LYS A 130 0.52 3.31 6.72
N ILE A 131 0.53 4.62 6.90
CA ILE A 131 -0.19 5.61 6.11
C ILE A 131 0.84 6.60 5.57
N VAL A 132 0.70 6.98 4.30
CA VAL A 132 1.48 8.05 3.67
C VAL A 132 0.55 8.93 2.86
N ASP A 133 0.66 10.23 3.05
CA ASP A 133 -0.17 11.21 2.36
C ASP A 133 0.60 11.91 1.25
N PHE A 134 -0.10 12.24 0.17
CA PHE A 134 0.42 12.96 -0.99
C PHE A 134 -0.56 14.05 -1.41
N ALA A 135 -0.06 15.22 -1.78
CA ALA A 135 -0.88 16.23 -2.46
C ALA A 135 -0.90 15.91 -3.96
N LEU A 136 -2.06 15.54 -4.51
CA LEU A 136 -2.21 15.14 -5.91
C LEU A 136 -3.17 16.07 -6.65
N GLU A 137 -2.84 16.32 -7.91
CA GLU A 137 -3.68 17.03 -8.89
C GLU A 137 -4.45 16.02 -9.76
N PRO A 138 -5.49 16.43 -10.49
CA PRO A 138 -6.15 15.57 -11.47
C PRO A 138 -5.15 14.98 -12.47
N GLY A 139 -5.16 13.66 -12.65
CA GLY A 139 -4.19 12.97 -13.49
C GLY A 139 -4.12 11.46 -13.28
N SER A 140 -3.28 10.81 -14.09
CA SER A 140 -2.98 9.38 -13.98
C SER A 140 -1.64 9.17 -13.28
N TYR A 141 -1.63 8.25 -12.33
CA TYR A 141 -0.50 8.00 -11.46
C TYR A 141 -0.15 6.51 -11.42
N ILE A 142 1.10 6.23 -11.03
CA ILE A 142 1.55 4.89 -10.67
C ILE A 142 1.89 4.88 -9.18
N LEU A 143 1.29 3.97 -8.42
CA LEU A 143 1.78 3.58 -7.10
C LEU A 143 2.87 2.53 -7.31
N GLN A 144 4.11 2.89 -6.99
CA GLN A 144 5.27 2.01 -7.02
C GLN A 144 5.55 1.52 -5.60
N VAL A 145 5.53 0.20 -5.40
CA VAL A 145 5.84 -0.46 -4.14
C VAL A 145 7.20 -1.15 -4.25
N ALA A 146 8.06 -0.97 -3.26
CA ALA A 146 9.36 -1.63 -3.17
C ALA A 146 9.64 -2.12 -1.74
N GLY A 147 10.49 -3.13 -1.61
CA GLY A 147 11.00 -3.56 -0.30
C GLY A 147 9.98 -4.18 0.63
N SER A 148 8.88 -4.74 0.10
CA SER A 148 7.98 -5.54 0.91
C SER A 148 8.67 -6.84 1.30
N GLY A 149 8.63 -7.21 2.58
CA GLY A 149 9.17 -8.48 3.07
C GLY A 149 8.30 -9.70 2.74
N LYS A 150 7.07 -9.49 2.25
CA LYS A 150 6.10 -10.54 1.89
C LYS A 150 5.51 -10.28 0.50
N PRO A 151 5.10 -11.33 -0.23
CA PRO A 151 4.41 -11.17 -1.51
C PRO A 151 2.99 -10.63 -1.35
N ALA A 152 2.34 -10.84 -0.20
CA ALA A 152 1.01 -10.31 0.07
C ALA A 152 1.09 -8.95 0.77
N LEU A 153 0.42 -7.94 0.22
CA LEU A 153 0.34 -6.59 0.78
C LEU A 153 -1.09 -6.04 0.68
N PRO A 154 -1.83 -5.95 1.80
CA PRO A 154 -3.05 -5.16 1.85
C PRO A 154 -2.72 -3.70 1.58
N LEU A 155 -3.42 -3.06 0.65
CA LEU A 155 -3.24 -1.65 0.33
C LEU A 155 -4.56 -0.98 -0.08
N MET A 156 -4.63 0.33 0.08
CA MET A 156 -5.77 1.16 -0.30
C MET A 156 -5.30 2.58 -0.59
N ILE A 157 -5.94 3.23 -1.56
CA ILE A 157 -5.79 4.67 -1.80
C ILE A 157 -7.12 5.31 -1.41
N ALA A 158 -7.08 6.33 -0.57
CA ALA A 158 -8.24 7.09 -0.14
C ALA A 158 -7.99 8.59 -0.28
N ARG A 159 -9.03 9.38 -0.50
CA ARG A 159 -8.95 10.83 -0.39
C ARG A 159 -9.11 11.23 1.08
N ALA A 160 -8.18 12.00 1.59
CA ALA A 160 -8.31 12.56 2.93
C ALA A 160 -9.46 13.59 2.98
N PRO A 161 -10.07 13.80 4.17
CA PRO A 161 -11.14 14.78 4.37
C PRO A 161 -10.77 16.22 3.97
#